data_AF-A0A954A463-F1
#
_entry.id   AF-A0A954A463-F1
#
_cell.length_a   1.000
_cell.length_b   1.000
_cell.length_c   1.000
_cell.angle_alpha   90.00
_cell.angle_beta   90.00
_cell.angle_gamma   90.00
#
_symmetry.space_group_name_H-M   'P 1'
#
loop_
_entity.id
_entity.type
_entity.pdbx_description
1 polymer ?
#
loop_
_entity_poly.entity_id
_entity_poly.type
_entity_poly.pdbx_seq_one_letter_code
_entity_poly.pdbx_strand_id
1 'polypeptide(L)'
;MSDDRAWWRRHAAVLAVVLATFCAFGLGLGGEFVYDDVHSVRDNRALTSLANIPRFFVDVGLFSSLDCRLYRPVLLSTYAFDAVFGGMQPWPFKLTNLLLHTTAALLLLSLARGLGARRGAALAACLVFAVHPLASEAVNTVSGRSNLLMVVGLQLLVGAAALAPFALTFENFDVTWSWQLVVAFIYTTLVP
;
A
#
# COMPACT_ATOMS: atom_id res chain seq x y z
N MET A 1 -27.26 -8.81 -20.91
CA MET A 1 -27.72 -7.40 -21.04
C MET A 1 -28.25 -6.77 -19.74
N SER A 2 -28.94 -7.49 -18.83
CA SER A 2 -29.29 -6.96 -17.49
C SER A 2 -28.14 -7.05 -16.48
N ASP A 3 -27.36 -8.13 -16.52
CA ASP A 3 -26.20 -8.35 -15.63
C ASP A 3 -25.05 -7.37 -15.87
N ASP A 4 -24.79 -7.03 -17.13
CA ASP A 4 -23.69 -6.12 -17.50
C ASP A 4 -23.89 -4.72 -16.87
N ARG A 5 -25.12 -4.21 -16.90
CA ARG A 5 -25.46 -2.91 -16.29
C ARG A 5 -25.37 -2.94 -14.76
N ALA A 6 -25.66 -4.08 -14.14
CA ALA A 6 -25.50 -4.24 -12.70
C ALA A 6 -24.02 -4.29 -12.30
N TRP A 7 -23.18 -4.97 -13.09
CA TRP A 7 -21.74 -5.01 -12.88
C TRP A 7 -21.10 -3.62 -12.98
N TRP A 8 -21.38 -2.87 -14.04
CA TRP A 8 -20.85 -1.51 -14.22
C TRP A 8 -21.29 -0.58 -13.09
N ARG A 9 -22.56 -0.64 -12.66
CA ARG A 9 -23.04 0.19 -11.54
C ARG A 9 -22.37 -0.12 -10.21
N ARG A 10 -21.96 -1.36 -9.98
CA ARG A 10 -21.26 -1.78 -8.74
C ARG A 10 -19.80 -1.30 -8.74
N HIS A 11 -19.13 -1.34 -9.88
CA HIS A 11 -17.70 -1.02 -9.99
C HIS A 11 -17.41 0.42 -10.45
N ALA A 12 -18.40 1.15 -10.94
CA ALA A 12 -18.23 2.52 -11.44
C ALA A 12 -17.57 3.47 -10.42
N ALA A 13 -17.94 3.38 -9.13
CA ALA A 13 -17.35 4.22 -8.10
C ALA A 13 -15.85 3.92 -7.90
N VAL A 14 -15.48 2.62 -7.89
CA VAL A 14 -14.08 2.19 -7.75
C VAL A 14 -13.28 2.63 -8.98
N LEU A 15 -13.80 2.36 -10.18
CA LEU A 15 -13.17 2.77 -11.44
C LEU A 15 -13.01 4.29 -11.52
N ALA A 16 -14.00 5.06 -11.10
CA ALA A 16 -13.92 6.52 -11.08
C ALA A 16 -12.79 7.01 -10.16
N VAL A 17 -12.63 6.42 -8.98
CA VAL A 17 -11.55 6.78 -8.05
C VAL A 17 -10.19 6.42 -8.64
N VAL A 18 -10.02 5.18 -9.14
CA VAL A 18 -8.78 4.74 -9.76
C VAL A 18 -8.40 5.64 -10.93
N LEU A 19 -9.31 5.88 -11.86
CA LEU A 19 -9.06 6.74 -13.02
C LEU A 19 -8.73 8.17 -12.59
N ALA A 20 -9.48 8.74 -11.64
CA ALA A 20 -9.21 10.10 -11.16
C ALA A 20 -7.81 10.22 -10.51
N THR A 21 -7.41 9.26 -9.68
CA THR A 21 -6.09 9.24 -9.04
C THR A 21 -4.97 9.11 -10.08
N PHE A 22 -5.12 8.21 -11.04
CA PHE A 22 -4.12 8.02 -12.10
C PHE A 22 -4.06 9.21 -13.07
N CYS A 23 -5.19 9.87 -13.37
CA CYS A 23 -5.18 11.10 -14.16
C CYS A 23 -4.51 12.24 -13.41
N ALA A 24 -4.69 12.36 -12.09
CA ALA A 24 -4.11 13.42 -11.29
C ALA A 24 -2.58 13.29 -11.12
N PHE A 25 -2.08 12.08 -10.89
CA PHE A 25 -0.68 11.85 -10.49
C PHE A 25 0.12 10.97 -11.44
N GLY A 26 -0.51 10.32 -12.42
CA GLY A 26 0.16 9.38 -13.33
C GLY A 26 1.27 10.01 -14.17
N LEU A 27 1.17 11.30 -14.50
CA LEU A 27 2.25 12.03 -15.19
C LEU A 27 3.52 12.15 -14.31
N GLY A 28 3.38 12.13 -12.99
CA GLY A 28 4.49 12.21 -12.04
C GLY A 28 5.41 10.97 -12.03
N LEU A 29 4.96 9.85 -12.60
CA LEU A 29 5.74 8.62 -12.71
C LEU A 29 7.03 8.80 -13.51
N GLY A 30 7.04 9.70 -14.50
CA GLY A 30 8.20 9.99 -15.34
C GLY A 30 9.23 10.94 -14.72
N GLY A 31 8.99 11.48 -13.53
CA GLY A 31 9.91 12.43 -12.89
C GLY A 31 11.13 11.74 -12.26
N GLU A 32 12.14 12.52 -11.86
CA GLU A 32 13.39 12.05 -11.25
C GLU A 32 13.26 11.73 -9.75
N PHE A 33 14.31 11.15 -9.17
CA PHE A 33 14.48 11.08 -7.71
C PHE A 33 14.77 12.48 -7.17
N VAL A 34 14.02 12.91 -6.15
CA VAL A 34 14.11 14.26 -5.58
C VAL A 34 14.30 14.21 -4.08
N TYR A 35 14.97 15.23 -3.51
CA TYR A 35 15.19 15.36 -2.06
C TYR A 35 15.81 14.09 -1.44
N ASP A 36 15.17 13.54 -0.42
CA ASP A 36 15.62 12.38 0.34
C ASP A 36 15.71 11.10 -0.49
N ASP A 37 15.02 11.04 -1.64
CA ASP A 37 15.08 9.88 -2.55
C ASP A 37 16.50 9.59 -3.02
N VAL A 38 17.32 10.63 -3.16
CA VAL A 38 18.69 10.53 -3.65
C VAL A 38 19.52 9.63 -2.74
N HIS A 39 19.58 9.95 -1.45
CA HIS A 39 20.42 9.21 -0.53
C HIS A 39 19.73 7.97 0.06
N SER A 40 18.40 7.98 0.21
CA SER A 40 17.66 6.86 0.80
C SER A 40 17.32 5.75 -0.20
N VAL A 41 17.24 6.08 -1.49
CA VAL A 41 16.86 5.13 -2.56
C VAL A 41 17.95 5.03 -3.62
N ARG A 42 18.20 6.09 -4.40
CA ARG A 42 19.06 6.02 -5.60
C ARG A 42 20.48 5.56 -5.28
N ASP A 43 21.07 6.14 -4.25
CA ASP A 43 22.47 5.91 -3.89
C ASP A 43 22.60 4.79 -2.83
N ASN A 44 21.49 4.22 -2.36
CA ASN A 44 21.45 3.19 -1.34
C ASN A 44 21.59 1.78 -1.96
N ARG A 45 22.83 1.28 -1.98
CA ARG A 45 23.15 -0.06 -2.50
C ARG A 45 22.53 -1.22 -1.73
N ALA A 46 22.02 -1.00 -0.52
CA ALA A 46 21.39 -2.06 0.26
C ALA A 46 20.08 -2.56 -0.39
N LEU A 47 19.45 -1.74 -1.24
CA LEU A 47 18.18 -2.02 -1.89
C LEU A 47 18.28 -2.94 -3.12
N THR A 48 19.48 -3.20 -3.64
CA THR A 48 19.66 -3.96 -4.89
C THR A 48 19.52 -5.47 -4.74
N SER A 49 19.29 -5.97 -3.52
CA SER A 49 19.13 -7.40 -3.25
C SER A 49 18.06 -7.65 -2.18
N LEU A 50 17.12 -8.54 -2.49
CA LEU A 50 16.10 -9.00 -1.53
C LEU A 50 16.72 -9.79 -0.37
N ALA A 51 17.93 -10.32 -0.52
CA ALA A 51 18.64 -11.00 0.56
C ALA A 51 18.98 -10.06 1.74
N ASN A 52 18.94 -8.74 1.53
CA ASN A 52 19.13 -7.76 2.59
C ASN A 52 17.86 -7.50 3.43
N ILE A 53 16.70 -8.06 3.07
CA ILE A 53 15.44 -7.84 3.81
C ILE A 53 15.59 -8.14 5.31
N PRO A 54 16.12 -9.31 5.74
CA PRO A 54 16.32 -9.58 7.17
C PRO A 54 17.23 -8.55 7.85
N ARG A 55 18.21 -8.02 7.12
CA ARG A 55 19.15 -7.02 7.65
C ARG A 55 18.47 -5.68 7.93
N PHE A 56 17.44 -5.29 7.15
CA PHE A 56 16.71 -4.05 7.39
C PHE A 56 16.03 -4.01 8.77
N PHE A 57 15.69 -5.17 9.34
CA PHE A 57 15.06 -5.30 10.66
C PHE A 57 16.05 -5.25 11.84
N VAL A 58 17.36 -5.26 11.57
CA VAL A 58 18.39 -5.28 12.63
C VAL A 58 19.39 -4.15 12.50
N ASP A 59 19.68 -3.69 11.28
CA ASP A 59 20.71 -2.69 11.00
C ASP A 59 20.09 -1.37 10.55
N VAL A 60 19.99 -0.43 11.49
CA VAL A 60 19.47 0.94 11.26
C VAL A 60 20.37 1.79 10.37
N GLY A 61 21.61 1.37 10.12
CA GLY A 61 22.55 2.07 9.24
C GLY A 61 22.26 1.87 7.76
N LEU A 62 21.43 0.88 7.39
CA LEU A 62 21.09 0.60 5.98
C LEU A 62 20.05 1.56 5.39
N PHE A 63 19.58 2.54 6.16
CA PHE A 63 18.53 3.45 5.73
C PHE A 63 18.96 4.39 4.60
N SER A 64 20.21 4.83 4.61
CA SER A 64 20.70 5.90 3.74
C SER A 64 22.16 5.67 3.35
N SER A 65 22.58 6.23 2.22
CA SER A 65 24.00 6.35 1.86
C SER A 65 24.74 7.40 2.70
N LEU A 66 24.01 8.30 3.38
CA LEU A 66 24.54 9.24 4.37
C LEU A 66 24.58 8.60 5.76
N ASP A 67 25.31 9.20 6.72
CA ASP A 67 25.30 8.80 8.14
C ASP A 67 23.98 9.19 8.82
N CYS A 68 22.89 8.55 8.38
CA CYS A 68 21.54 8.71 8.89
C CYS A 68 21.01 7.35 9.33
N ARG A 69 20.71 7.21 10.63
CA ARG A 69 20.28 5.95 11.25
C ARG A 69 18.79 6.04 11.59
N LEU A 70 17.95 5.34 10.83
CA LEU A 70 16.50 5.32 11.04
C LEU A 70 15.96 3.89 10.92
N TYR A 71 15.13 3.49 11.87
CA TYR A 71 14.47 2.19 11.86
C TYR A 71 13.22 2.22 10.97
N ARG A 72 13.38 1.83 9.70
CA ARG A 72 12.29 1.78 8.71
C ARG A 72 12.30 0.49 7.87
N PRO A 73 12.27 -0.70 8.51
CA PRO A 73 12.48 -1.98 7.83
C PRO A 73 11.44 -2.30 6.76
N VAL A 74 10.16 -2.01 7.03
CA VAL A 74 9.07 -2.25 6.07
C VAL A 74 9.24 -1.34 4.85
N LEU A 75 9.59 -0.07 5.06
CA LEU A 75 9.86 0.87 3.98
C LEU A 75 11.00 0.37 3.09
N LEU A 76 12.15 0.04 3.68
CA LEU A 76 13.32 -0.46 2.95
C LEU A 76 13.01 -1.77 2.22
N SER A 77 12.20 -2.63 2.81
CA SER A 77 11.76 -3.87 2.15
C SER A 77 10.93 -3.55 0.90
N THR A 78 9.97 -2.62 0.97
CA THR A 78 9.21 -2.21 -0.23
C THR A 78 10.08 -1.54 -1.29
N TYR A 79 11.10 -0.78 -0.89
CA TYR A 79 12.06 -0.20 -1.84
C TYR A 79 12.94 -1.27 -2.49
N ALA A 80 13.39 -2.28 -1.74
CA ALA A 80 14.19 -3.37 -2.28
C ALA A 80 13.39 -4.19 -3.31
N PHE A 81 12.10 -4.40 -3.06
CA PHE A 81 11.21 -5.00 -4.04
C PHE A 81 11.14 -4.16 -5.32
N ASP A 82 10.81 -2.88 -5.24
CA ASP A 82 10.73 -2.03 -6.44
C ASP A 82 12.06 -1.94 -7.19
N ALA A 83 13.17 -1.86 -6.47
CA ALA A 83 14.52 -1.81 -7.03
C ALA A 83 14.88 -3.07 -7.82
N VAL A 84 14.50 -4.25 -7.32
CA VAL A 84 14.79 -5.54 -7.97
C VAL A 84 13.89 -5.77 -9.19
N PHE A 85 12.62 -5.34 -9.11
CA PHE A 85 11.66 -5.54 -10.20
C PHE A 85 11.79 -4.51 -11.32
N GLY A 86 11.99 -3.23 -10.98
CA GLY A 86 11.99 -2.12 -11.93
C GLY A 86 13.35 -1.46 -12.14
N GLY A 87 14.39 -1.99 -11.49
CA GLY A 87 15.71 -1.38 -11.48
C GLY A 87 15.76 -0.09 -10.65
N MET A 88 16.89 0.60 -10.70
CA MET A 88 17.06 1.88 -10.00
C MET A 88 16.57 3.06 -10.85
N GLN A 89 15.33 2.95 -11.32
CA GLN A 89 14.58 4.00 -12.01
C GLN A 89 13.51 4.57 -11.08
N PRO A 90 13.08 5.83 -11.18
CA PRO A 90 12.08 6.39 -10.26
C PRO A 90 10.66 5.82 -10.41
N TRP A 91 10.27 5.47 -11.65
CA TRP A 91 8.89 5.12 -11.99
C TRP A 91 8.30 3.92 -11.23
N PRO A 92 9.02 2.80 -10.94
CA PRO A 92 8.45 1.67 -10.21
C PRO A 92 8.11 2.07 -8.78
N PHE A 93 8.97 2.87 -8.16
CA PHE A 93 8.74 3.35 -6.81
C PHE A 93 7.55 4.30 -6.72
N LYS A 94 7.45 5.25 -7.66
CA LYS A 94 6.32 6.18 -7.72
C LYS A 94 5.02 5.47 -8.07
N LEU A 95 5.08 4.40 -8.87
CA LEU A 95 3.92 3.55 -9.15
C LEU A 95 3.42 2.88 -7.89
N THR A 96 4.31 2.28 -7.08
CA THR A 96 3.93 1.71 -5.78
C THR A 96 3.31 2.78 -4.87
N ASN A 97 3.82 4.02 -4.84
CA ASN A 97 3.20 5.12 -4.09
C ASN A 97 1.80 5.45 -4.62
N LEU A 98 1.64 5.55 -5.94
CA LEU A 98 0.35 5.81 -6.58
C LEU A 98 -0.68 4.72 -6.26
N LEU A 99 -0.26 3.46 -6.24
CA LEU A 99 -1.09 2.31 -5.87
C LEU A 99 -1.48 2.36 -4.38
N LEU A 100 -0.54 2.69 -3.50
CA LEU A 100 -0.83 2.86 -2.07
C LEU A 100 -1.82 4.01 -1.81
N HIS A 101 -1.65 5.15 -2.49
CA HIS A 101 -2.59 6.28 -2.38
C HIS A 101 -3.98 5.92 -2.93
N THR A 102 -4.04 5.23 -4.06
CA THR A 102 -5.30 4.72 -4.63
C THR A 102 -5.98 3.76 -3.64
N THR A 103 -5.21 2.87 -3.02
CA THR A 103 -5.70 1.95 -1.98
C THR A 103 -6.25 2.74 -0.78
N ALA A 104 -5.54 3.75 -0.30
CA ALA A 104 -5.99 4.61 0.80
C ALA A 104 -7.32 5.32 0.47
N ALA A 105 -7.49 5.80 -0.77
CA ALA A 105 -8.73 6.41 -1.23
C ALA A 105 -9.89 5.40 -1.28
N LEU A 106 -9.65 4.18 -1.78
CA LEU A 106 -10.67 3.12 -1.81
C LEU A 106 -11.06 2.63 -0.40
N LEU A 107 -10.09 2.56 0.53
CA LEU A 107 -10.37 2.29 1.94
C LEU A 107 -11.20 3.40 2.57
N LEU A 108 -10.94 4.67 2.24
CA LEU A 108 -11.76 5.80 2.68
C LEU A 108 -13.20 5.70 2.14
N LEU A 109 -13.38 5.34 0.87
CA LEU A 109 -14.70 5.11 0.28
C LEU A 109 -15.45 3.99 1.03
N SER A 110 -14.76 2.89 1.30
CA SER A 110 -15.31 1.73 2.02
C SER A 110 -15.69 2.10 3.46
N LEU A 111 -14.83 2.85 4.16
CA LEU A 111 -15.07 3.36 5.50
C LEU A 111 -16.29 4.29 5.53
N ALA A 112 -16.35 5.28 4.65
CA ALA A 112 -17.48 6.20 4.58
C ALA A 112 -18.81 5.47 4.30
N ARG A 113 -18.80 4.46 3.43
CA ARG A 113 -19.96 3.60 3.16
C ARG A 113 -20.34 2.75 4.37
N GLY A 114 -19.36 2.20 5.09
CA GLY A 114 -19.55 1.42 6.32
C GLY A 114 -20.13 2.26 7.46
N LEU A 115 -19.78 3.54 7.54
CA LEU A 115 -20.33 4.51 8.49
C LEU A 115 -21.72 5.04 8.08
N GLY A 116 -22.32 4.52 7.01
CA GLY A 116 -23.67 4.88 6.58
C GLY A 116 -23.78 6.13 5.70
N ALA A 117 -22.66 6.66 5.18
CA ALA A 117 -22.71 7.81 4.29
C ALA A 117 -23.46 7.50 2.98
N ARG A 118 -24.23 8.49 2.51
CA ARG A 118 -24.90 8.43 1.20
C ARG A 118 -23.86 8.19 0.10
N ARG A 119 -24.21 7.35 -0.88
CA ARG A 119 -23.31 6.94 -1.98
C ARG A 119 -22.59 8.12 -2.65
N GLY A 120 -23.32 9.18 -2.98
CA GLY A 120 -22.77 10.38 -3.61
C GLY A 120 -21.80 11.14 -2.69
N ALA A 121 -22.13 11.28 -1.41
CA ALA A 121 -21.27 11.98 -0.44
C ALA A 121 -19.97 11.20 -0.18
N ALA A 122 -20.06 9.86 -0.03
CA ALA A 122 -18.90 9.00 0.13
C ALA A 122 -17.96 9.07 -1.09
N LEU A 123 -18.53 9.03 -2.30
CA LEU A 123 -17.76 9.17 -3.53
C LEU A 123 -17.13 10.56 -3.65
N ALA A 124 -17.87 11.61 -3.35
CA ALA A 124 -17.35 12.98 -3.41
C ALA A 124 -16.17 13.18 -2.42
N ALA A 125 -16.31 12.74 -1.17
CA ALA A 125 -15.23 12.82 -0.19
C ALA A 125 -13.98 12.04 -0.63
N CYS A 126 -14.18 10.83 -1.16
CA CYS A 126 -13.11 10.00 -1.70
C CYS A 126 -12.42 10.67 -2.90
N LEU A 127 -13.18 11.21 -3.87
CA LEU A 127 -12.61 11.88 -5.04
C LEU A 127 -11.83 13.14 -4.65
N VAL A 128 -12.35 13.94 -3.71
CA VAL A 128 -11.63 15.12 -3.18
C VAL A 128 -10.31 14.70 -2.57
N PHE A 129 -10.29 13.66 -1.73
CA PHE A 129 -9.05 13.11 -1.16
C PHE A 129 -8.11 12.56 -2.24
N ALA A 130 -8.66 11.82 -3.20
CA ALA A 130 -7.92 11.11 -4.23
C ALA A 130 -7.14 12.04 -5.18
N VAL A 131 -7.66 13.24 -5.46
CA VAL A 131 -7.04 14.22 -6.38
C VAL A 131 -6.46 15.44 -5.67
N HIS A 132 -6.47 15.46 -4.34
CA HIS A 132 -6.07 16.65 -3.58
C HIS A 132 -4.59 16.99 -3.82
N PRO A 133 -4.23 18.25 -4.18
CA PRO A 133 -2.84 18.63 -4.45
C PRO A 133 -1.87 18.38 -3.29
N LEU A 134 -2.34 18.43 -2.05
CA LEU A 134 -1.52 18.08 -0.86
C LEU A 134 -0.97 16.65 -0.90
N ALA A 135 -1.60 15.73 -1.63
CA ALA A 135 -1.09 14.37 -1.80
C ALA A 135 0.09 14.29 -2.79
N SER A 136 0.38 15.36 -3.54
CA SER A 136 1.43 15.34 -4.58
C SER A 136 2.79 14.97 -4.02
N GLU A 137 3.15 15.49 -2.85
CA GLU A 137 4.44 15.16 -2.21
C GLU A 137 4.51 13.68 -1.81
N ALA A 138 3.46 13.16 -1.19
CA ALA A 138 3.40 11.76 -0.77
C ALA A 138 3.44 10.78 -1.95
N VAL A 139 2.83 11.17 -3.09
CA VAL A 139 2.72 10.31 -4.28
C VAL A 139 3.93 10.44 -5.21
N ASN A 140 4.39 11.66 -5.48
CA ASN A 140 5.41 11.93 -6.51
C ASN A 140 6.84 11.88 -5.98
N THR A 141 7.05 12.00 -4.67
CA THR A 141 8.36 11.78 -4.02
C THR A 141 8.41 10.34 -3.50
N VAL A 142 9.50 9.61 -3.76
CA VAL A 142 9.58 8.19 -3.36
C VAL A 142 9.54 8.06 -1.84
N SER A 143 10.29 8.91 -1.12
CA SER A 143 10.37 8.99 0.34
C SER A 143 9.02 9.21 1.02
N GLY A 144 8.06 9.83 0.32
CA GLY A 144 6.67 10.01 0.75
C GLY A 144 5.93 8.69 1.03
N ARG A 145 6.48 7.56 0.59
CA ARG A 145 5.95 6.22 0.84
C ARG A 145 5.70 5.92 2.31
N SER A 146 6.52 6.43 3.23
CA SER A 146 6.29 6.15 4.65
C SER A 146 4.95 6.66 5.14
N ASN A 147 4.51 7.81 4.62
CA ASN A 147 3.21 8.39 4.97
C ASN A 147 2.07 7.54 4.38
N LEU A 148 2.23 7.07 3.14
CA LEU A 148 1.25 6.23 2.47
C LEU A 148 1.08 4.86 3.15
N LEU A 149 2.20 4.19 3.49
CA LEU A 149 2.18 2.94 4.25
C LEU A 149 1.49 3.12 5.61
N MET A 150 1.76 4.24 6.30
CA MET A 150 1.13 4.54 7.57
C MET A 150 -0.39 4.74 7.41
N VAL A 151 -0.84 5.53 6.42
CA VAL A 151 -2.27 5.78 6.20
C VAL A 151 -3.02 4.48 5.90
N VAL A 152 -2.52 3.68 4.95
CA VAL A 152 -3.14 2.39 4.60
C VAL A 152 -3.12 1.44 5.80
N GLY A 153 -1.97 1.32 6.49
CA GLY A 153 -1.81 0.45 7.64
C GLY A 153 -2.76 0.81 8.78
N LEU A 154 -2.92 2.10 9.10
CA LEU A 154 -3.84 2.57 10.13
C LEU A 154 -5.30 2.34 9.75
N GLN A 155 -5.68 2.57 8.49
CA GLN A 155 -7.05 2.30 8.02
C GLN A 155 -7.39 0.80 8.15
N LEU A 156 -6.45 -0.09 7.77
CA LEU A 156 -6.61 -1.53 7.92
C LEU A 156 -6.67 -1.95 9.39
N LEU A 157 -5.79 -1.39 10.25
CA LEU A 157 -5.76 -1.68 11.68
C LEU A 157 -7.07 -1.28 12.37
N VAL A 158 -7.58 -0.08 12.09
CA VAL A 158 -8.86 0.39 12.64
C VAL A 158 -10.01 -0.49 12.15
N GLY A 159 -10.02 -0.86 10.86
CA GLY A 159 -11.01 -1.78 10.31
C GLY A 159 -10.97 -3.15 11.00
N ALA A 160 -9.78 -3.72 11.18
CA ALA A 160 -9.59 -4.99 11.87
C ALA A 160 -10.03 -4.91 13.34
N ALA A 161 -9.65 -3.85 14.06
CA ALA A 161 -10.02 -3.64 15.45
C ALA A 161 -11.54 -3.46 15.63
N ALA A 162 -12.21 -2.78 14.70
CA ALA A 162 -13.66 -2.61 14.72
C ALA A 162 -14.42 -3.92 14.46
N LEU A 163 -13.86 -4.81 13.64
CA LEU A 163 -14.46 -6.11 13.30
C LEU A 163 -14.10 -7.21 14.32
N ALA A 164 -13.00 -7.09 15.05
CA ALA A 164 -12.49 -8.13 15.94
C ALA A 164 -13.50 -8.62 16.99
N PRO A 165 -14.27 -7.77 17.71
CA PRO A 165 -15.26 -8.24 18.67
C PRO A 165 -16.37 -9.08 18.03
N PHE A 166 -16.81 -8.69 16.82
CA PHE A 166 -17.84 -9.42 16.08
C PHE A 166 -17.30 -10.74 15.55
N ALA A 167 -16.10 -10.75 14.97
CA ALA A 167 -15.43 -11.97 14.55
C ALA A 167 -15.32 -12.95 15.73
N LEU A 168 -14.78 -12.51 16.87
CA LEU A 168 -14.63 -13.38 18.05
C LEU A 168 -15.95 -13.87 18.66
N THR A 169 -17.07 -13.16 18.43
CA THR A 169 -18.38 -13.52 18.99
C THR A 169 -19.22 -14.39 18.07
N PHE A 170 -19.12 -14.18 16.75
CA PHE A 170 -20.00 -14.81 15.75
C PHE A 170 -19.28 -15.80 14.83
N GLU A 171 -17.95 -15.77 14.76
CA GLU A 171 -17.17 -16.72 13.96
C GLU A 171 -16.99 -18.02 14.75
N ASN A 172 -17.58 -19.11 14.25
CA ASN A 172 -17.32 -20.43 14.80
C ASN A 172 -15.93 -20.88 14.32
N PHE A 173 -15.01 -21.10 15.26
CA PHE A 173 -13.67 -21.63 14.97
C PHE A 173 -13.70 -23.14 14.71
N ASP A 174 -14.47 -23.55 13.70
CA ASP A 174 -14.54 -24.94 13.27
C ASP A 174 -13.39 -25.22 12.29
N VAL A 175 -12.22 -25.54 12.84
CA VAL A 175 -11.08 -26.01 12.05
C VAL A 175 -11.36 -27.43 11.59
N THR A 176 -11.62 -27.62 10.29
CA THR A 176 -11.71 -28.95 9.69
C THR A 176 -10.30 -29.53 9.56
N TRP A 177 -9.89 -30.25 10.60
CA TRP A 177 -8.60 -30.92 10.63
C TRP A 177 -8.50 -31.91 9.48
N SER A 178 -7.56 -31.65 8.58
CA SER A 178 -7.21 -32.52 7.47
C SER A 178 -5.70 -32.66 7.43
N TRP A 179 -5.21 -33.81 6.99
CA TRP A 179 -3.76 -34.00 6.86
C TRP A 179 -3.17 -33.03 5.83
N GLN A 180 -3.95 -32.59 4.84
CA GLN A 180 -3.56 -31.56 3.87
C GLN A 180 -3.33 -30.21 4.55
N LEU A 181 -4.19 -29.81 5.49
CA LEU A 181 -4.01 -28.58 6.26
C LEU A 181 -2.73 -28.65 7.11
N VAL A 182 -2.46 -29.79 7.73
CA VAL A 182 -1.25 -30.02 8.53
C VAL A 182 0.01 -29.95 7.65
N VAL A 183 0.00 -30.62 6.49
CA VAL A 183 1.12 -30.58 5.54
C VAL A 183 1.32 -29.18 4.98
N ALA A 184 0.24 -28.47 4.63
CA ALA A 184 0.32 -27.09 4.15
C ALA A 184 0.92 -26.16 5.22
N PHE A 185 0.46 -26.28 6.48
CA PHE A 185 1.01 -25.51 7.60
C PHE A 185 2.48 -25.84 7.85
N ILE A 186 2.86 -27.11 7.89
CA ILE A 186 4.26 -27.52 8.08
C ILE A 186 5.13 -27.00 6.93
N TYR A 187 4.68 -27.14 5.68
CA TYR A 187 5.39 -26.63 4.51
C TYR A 187 5.61 -25.12 4.60
N THR A 188 4.56 -24.35 4.91
CA THR A 188 4.68 -22.88 5.01
C THR A 188 5.46 -22.41 6.23
N THR A 189 5.56 -23.22 7.29
CA THR A 189 6.26 -22.81 8.52
C THR A 189 7.72 -23.29 8.57
N LEU A 190 8.05 -24.43 7.96
CA LEU A 190 9.37 -25.07 8.06
C LEU A 190 10.19 -25.02 6.77
N VAL A 191 9.58 -24.68 5.63
CA VAL A 191 10.29 -24.51 4.35
C VAL A 191 10.25 -23.02 3.98
N PRO A 192 11.25 -22.22 4.37
CA PRO A 192 11.34 -20.80 4.02
C PRO A 192 11.59 -20.57 2.52
#